data_AF-A0A6G2K515-F1
#
_entry.id   AF-A0A6G2K515-F1
#
_cell.length_a   1.000
_cell.length_b   1.000
_cell.length_c   1.000
_cell.angle_alpha   90.00
_cell.angle_beta   90.00
_cell.angle_gamma   90.00
#
_symmetry.space_group_name_H-M   'P 1'
#
loop_
_entity.id
_entity.type
_entity.pdbx_description
1 polymer ?
#
loop_
_entity_poly.entity_id
_entity_poly.type
_entity_poly.pdbx_seq_one_letter_code
_entity_poly.pdbx_strand_id
1 'polypeptide(L)'
;MTALRSLLSEAAPVVVAFSGGVDSSLLAWVANDELGPQRAHAVTAVSPSLADTERGEARRLAESWGLRHSEVETLEMANAAYRANDAQRCAHCKDALMDALVPLAAAEGATVALGVNLDDLGDHRPGVDASAGRGARFPLVEAGFTKEAVRAAARLLGLEVWDKPAAPCLASRLPYGTPVSAPVLRTVGRAEAALARLGFEELRVRHYDDLARLEVPPDRLGDVVAARAAVVRAVRAAGYSYVTLDLEGLRSGNLNAALGSA
;
A
#
# COMPACT_ATOMS: atom_id res chain seq x y z
N MET A 1 -11.86 4.21 19.13
CA MET A 1 -13.07 4.26 18.29
C MET A 1 -13.88 5.54 18.50
N THR A 2 -14.38 5.82 19.71
CA THR A 2 -15.18 7.04 20.00
C THR A 2 -14.50 8.33 19.57
N ALA A 3 -13.21 8.50 19.87
CA ALA A 3 -12.44 9.67 19.44
C ALA A 3 -12.40 9.85 17.92
N LEU A 4 -12.14 8.77 17.16
CA LEU A 4 -12.11 8.80 15.70
C LEU A 4 -13.46 9.18 15.10
N ARG A 5 -14.54 8.60 15.63
CA ARG A 5 -15.91 8.90 15.20
C ARG A 5 -16.25 10.37 15.45
N SER A 6 -15.99 10.87 16.66
CA SER A 6 -16.20 12.29 17.01
C SER A 6 -15.41 13.24 16.10
N LEU A 7 -14.13 12.94 15.86
CA LEU A 7 -13.28 13.74 14.96
C LEU A 7 -13.83 13.79 13.55
N LEU A 8 -14.34 12.67 13.02
CA LEU A 8 -14.88 12.60 11.66
C LEU A 8 -16.27 13.23 11.56
N SER A 9 -17.15 13.05 12.55
CA SER A 9 -18.50 13.63 12.52
C SER A 9 -18.49 15.17 12.49
N GLU A 10 -17.48 15.77 13.12
CA GLU A 10 -17.30 17.24 13.18
C GLU A 10 -16.46 17.79 12.03
N ALA A 11 -15.82 16.92 11.23
CA ALA A 11 -14.94 17.34 10.16
C ALA A 11 -15.69 17.98 8.99
N ALA A 12 -14.99 18.81 8.21
CA ALA A 12 -15.38 19.11 6.83
C ALA A 12 -15.48 17.80 6.01
N PRO A 13 -16.09 17.82 4.81
CA PRO A 13 -15.99 16.68 3.89
C PRO A 13 -14.54 16.17 3.75
N VAL A 14 -14.36 14.88 3.50
CA VAL A 14 -13.04 14.26 3.42
C VAL A 14 -12.84 13.51 2.11
N VAL A 15 -11.65 13.66 1.55
CA VAL A 15 -11.12 12.79 0.51
C VAL A 15 -10.14 11.83 1.18
N VAL A 16 -10.54 10.57 1.33
CA VAL A 16 -9.72 9.53 1.97
C VAL A 16 -8.86 8.86 0.92
N ALA A 17 -7.53 8.91 1.04
CA ALA A 17 -6.67 8.09 0.19
C ALA A 17 -6.82 6.62 0.58
N PHE A 18 -7.45 5.85 -0.30
CA PHE A 18 -7.93 4.51 -0.04
C PHE A 18 -7.16 3.46 -0.84
N SER A 19 -6.40 2.63 -0.14
CA SER A 19 -5.53 1.60 -0.72
C SER A 19 -6.07 0.16 -0.58
N GLY A 20 -7.17 -0.04 0.15
CA GLY A 20 -7.65 -1.38 0.51
C GLY A 20 -6.77 -2.10 1.55
N GLY A 21 -5.82 -1.40 2.17
CA GLY A 21 -5.13 -1.86 3.39
C GLY A 21 -5.97 -1.60 4.63
N VAL A 22 -5.64 -2.25 5.76
CA VAL A 22 -6.46 -2.18 6.98
C VAL A 22 -6.62 -0.74 7.51
N ASP A 23 -5.56 0.08 7.49
CA ASP A 23 -5.59 1.46 8.01
C ASP A 23 -6.49 2.36 7.17
N SER A 24 -6.27 2.38 5.85
CA SER A 24 -7.06 3.22 4.92
C SER A 24 -8.50 2.73 4.80
N SER A 25 -8.73 1.42 4.94
CA SER A 25 -10.08 0.83 4.95
C SER A 25 -10.86 1.20 6.20
N LEU A 26 -10.26 1.09 7.38
CA LEU A 26 -10.91 1.52 8.61
C LEU A 26 -11.28 3.00 8.54
N LEU A 27 -10.35 3.85 8.08
CA LEU A 27 -10.60 5.28 7.93
C LEU A 27 -11.72 5.57 6.94
N ALA A 28 -11.70 4.97 5.74
CA ALA A 28 -12.72 5.16 4.72
C ALA A 28 -14.10 4.69 5.19
N TRP A 29 -14.15 3.53 5.87
CA TRP A 29 -15.38 2.97 6.41
C TRP A 29 -15.98 3.88 7.48
N VAL A 30 -15.19 4.31 8.48
CA VAL A 30 -15.70 5.18 9.55
C VAL A 30 -16.07 6.56 9.02
N ALA A 31 -15.30 7.11 8.08
CA ALA A 31 -15.65 8.37 7.43
C ALA A 31 -17.00 8.27 6.71
N ASN A 32 -17.26 7.19 5.98
CA ASN A 32 -18.54 6.98 5.32
C ASN A 32 -19.70 6.78 6.30
N ASP A 33 -19.48 6.04 7.40
CA ASP A 33 -20.49 5.80 8.44
C ASP A 33 -20.89 7.10 9.18
N GLU A 34 -19.93 7.99 9.45
CA GLU A 34 -20.19 9.24 10.19
C GLU A 34 -20.65 10.40 9.29
N LEU A 35 -20.07 10.54 8.09
CA LEU A 35 -20.30 11.69 7.21
C LEU A 35 -21.30 11.41 6.08
N GLY A 36 -21.52 10.14 5.76
CA GLY A 36 -22.28 9.71 4.60
C GLY A 36 -21.50 9.84 3.28
N PRO A 37 -21.96 9.15 2.21
CA PRO A 37 -21.26 9.08 0.93
C PRO A 37 -21.19 10.42 0.19
N GLN A 38 -21.99 11.42 0.56
CA GLN A 38 -21.91 12.77 -0.01
C GLN A 38 -20.70 13.56 0.50
N ARG A 39 -20.19 13.22 1.69
CA ARG A 39 -19.13 13.98 2.38
C ARG A 39 -17.88 13.14 2.65
N ALA A 40 -17.93 11.83 2.43
CA ALA A 40 -16.76 10.95 2.45
C ALA A 40 -16.52 10.37 1.06
N HIS A 41 -15.41 10.77 0.44
CA HIS A 41 -14.99 10.28 -0.88
C HIS A 41 -13.71 9.43 -0.73
N ALA A 42 -13.82 8.13 -0.94
CA ALA A 42 -12.69 7.22 -0.97
C ALA A 42 -12.02 7.26 -2.35
N VAL A 43 -10.71 7.47 -2.40
CA VAL A 43 -9.98 7.65 -3.66
C VAL A 43 -8.77 6.74 -3.72
N THR A 44 -8.73 5.87 -4.73
CA THR A 44 -7.57 5.00 -4.97
C THR A 44 -6.63 5.63 -6.01
N ALA A 45 -5.40 5.88 -5.60
CA ALA A 45 -4.35 6.32 -6.50
C ALA A 45 -3.83 5.14 -7.34
N VAL A 46 -3.90 5.29 -8.66
CA VAL A 46 -3.50 4.27 -9.63
C VAL A 46 -2.21 4.73 -10.31
N SER A 47 -1.20 3.88 -10.21
CA SER A 47 0.07 4.04 -10.90
C SER A 47 0.69 2.68 -11.19
N PRO A 48 1.78 2.60 -11.97
CA PRO A 48 2.51 1.34 -12.16
C PRO A 48 3.01 0.67 -10.87
N SER A 49 3.03 1.40 -9.74
CA SER A 49 3.48 0.91 -8.44
C SER A 49 2.37 0.26 -7.61
N LEU A 50 1.10 0.42 -8.01
CA LEU A 50 -0.03 -0.30 -7.45
C LEU A 50 -0.18 -1.66 -8.16
N ALA A 51 -0.23 -2.75 -7.40
CA ALA A 51 -0.51 -4.06 -7.96
C ALA A 51 -1.98 -4.15 -8.41
N ASP A 52 -2.24 -4.77 -9.57
CA ASP A 52 -3.60 -4.93 -10.11
C ASP A 52 -4.52 -5.71 -9.16
N THR A 53 -3.96 -6.67 -8.40
CA THR A 53 -4.70 -7.41 -7.37
C THR A 53 -5.18 -6.49 -6.25
N GLU A 54 -4.32 -5.58 -5.79
CA GLU A 54 -4.67 -4.60 -4.75
C GLU A 54 -5.67 -3.56 -5.26
N ARG A 55 -5.54 -3.13 -6.52
CA ARG A 55 -6.52 -2.25 -7.17
C ARG A 55 -7.90 -2.90 -7.25
N GLY A 56 -7.95 -4.15 -7.71
CA GLY A 56 -9.20 -4.92 -7.79
C GLY A 56 -9.84 -5.11 -6.42
N GLU A 57 -9.02 -5.40 -5.41
CA GLU A 57 -9.48 -5.57 -4.03
C GLU A 57 -10.03 -4.27 -3.43
N ALA A 58 -9.35 -3.13 -3.64
CA ALA A 58 -9.85 -1.83 -3.21
C ALA A 58 -11.24 -1.53 -3.82
N ARG A 59 -11.42 -1.75 -5.13
CA ARG A 59 -12.73 -1.59 -5.78
C ARG A 59 -13.80 -2.48 -5.16
N ARG A 60 -13.49 -3.77 -4.98
CA ARG A 60 -14.41 -4.75 -4.40
C ARG A 60 -14.85 -4.33 -2.99
N LEU A 61 -13.91 -3.91 -2.16
CA LEU A 61 -14.19 -3.42 -0.80
C LEU A 61 -15.09 -2.18 -0.84
N ALA A 62 -14.75 -1.20 -1.67
CA ALA A 62 -15.53 0.03 -1.82
C ALA A 62 -16.98 -0.24 -2.26
N GLU A 63 -17.17 -1.11 -3.24
CA GLU A 63 -18.49 -1.55 -3.70
C GLU A 63 -19.26 -2.26 -2.58
N SER A 64 -18.62 -3.21 -1.89
CA SER A 64 -19.25 -4.00 -0.84
C SER A 64 -19.68 -3.18 0.37
N TRP A 65 -18.97 -2.09 0.68
CA TRP A 65 -19.25 -1.18 1.78
C TRP A 65 -20.09 0.03 1.38
N GLY A 66 -20.47 0.14 0.10
CA GLY A 66 -21.25 1.27 -0.40
C GLY A 66 -20.51 2.61 -0.31
N LEU A 67 -19.18 2.61 -0.43
CA LEU A 67 -18.39 3.84 -0.41
C LEU A 67 -18.59 4.63 -1.70
N ARG A 68 -18.66 5.97 -1.62
CA ARG A 68 -18.40 6.83 -2.78
C ARG A 68 -16.92 6.68 -3.14
N HIS A 69 -16.64 5.97 -4.22
CA HIS A 69 -15.28 5.64 -4.65
C HIS A 69 -14.94 6.11 -6.05
N SER A 70 -13.72 6.59 -6.24
CA SER A 70 -13.14 6.84 -7.56
C SER A 70 -11.66 6.48 -7.59
N GLU A 71 -11.12 6.40 -8.80
CA GLU A 71 -9.70 6.22 -9.02
C GLU A 71 -9.10 7.47 -9.67
N VAL A 72 -7.88 7.82 -9.27
CA VAL A 72 -7.11 8.90 -9.89
C VAL A 72 -5.76 8.36 -10.33
N GLU A 73 -5.27 8.81 -11.47
CA GLU A 73 -3.92 8.48 -11.89
C GLU A 73 -2.92 9.37 -11.13
N THR A 74 -1.84 8.76 -10.61
CA THR A 74 -0.70 9.49 -10.06
C THR A 74 0.52 9.33 -10.96
N LEU A 75 1.31 10.40 -11.05
CA LEU A 75 2.39 10.52 -12.03
C LEU A 75 3.78 10.48 -11.38
N GLU A 76 3.96 9.76 -10.28
CA GLU A 76 5.25 9.66 -9.60
C GLU A 76 6.37 9.14 -10.52
N MET A 77 6.02 8.31 -11.51
CA MET A 77 6.95 7.79 -12.51
C MET A 77 7.56 8.89 -13.41
N ALA A 78 6.91 10.04 -13.54
CA ALA A 78 7.45 11.18 -14.28
C ALA A 78 8.59 11.88 -13.51
N ASN A 79 8.61 11.76 -12.18
CA ASN A 79 9.64 12.34 -11.33
C ASN A 79 10.94 11.51 -11.39
N ALA A 80 12.03 12.13 -11.82
CA ALA A 80 13.34 11.48 -11.88
C ALA A 80 13.84 11.02 -10.50
N ALA A 81 13.54 11.77 -9.44
CA ALA A 81 13.93 11.43 -8.07
C ALA A 81 13.16 10.20 -7.56
N TYR A 82 11.88 10.04 -7.93
CA TYR A 82 11.15 8.80 -7.66
C TYR A 82 11.80 7.60 -8.38
N ARG A 83 12.14 7.77 -9.66
CA ARG A 83 12.80 6.71 -10.45
C ARG A 83 14.17 6.33 -9.94
N ALA A 84 14.89 7.23 -9.26
CA ALA A 84 16.20 6.94 -8.67
C ALA A 84 16.14 5.91 -7.54
N ASN A 85 14.95 5.68 -6.95
CA ASN A 85 14.72 4.66 -5.93
C ASN A 85 15.64 4.82 -4.70
N ASP A 86 15.80 6.03 -4.19
CA ASP A 86 16.57 6.32 -2.99
C ASP A 86 15.71 6.24 -1.71
N ALA A 87 16.28 6.64 -0.57
CA ALA A 87 15.59 6.69 0.71
C ALA A 87 14.38 7.64 0.74
N GLN A 88 14.29 8.59 -0.21
CA GLN A 88 13.24 9.59 -0.35
C GLN A 88 12.15 9.21 -1.36
N ARG A 89 12.26 8.04 -2.03
CA ARG A 89 11.22 7.53 -2.95
C ARG A 89 9.81 7.64 -2.40
N CYS A 90 9.62 7.34 -1.11
CA CYS A 90 8.30 7.40 -0.47
C CYS A 90 7.77 8.84 -0.33
N ALA A 91 8.63 9.85 -0.13
CA ALA A 91 8.22 11.26 -0.19
C ALA A 91 7.73 11.61 -1.59
N HIS A 92 8.50 11.33 -2.63
CA HIS A 92 8.11 11.63 -4.01
C HIS A 92 6.83 10.92 -4.44
N CYS A 93 6.61 9.70 -3.96
CA CYS A 93 5.34 8.98 -4.13
C CYS A 93 4.16 9.70 -3.48
N LYS A 94 4.37 10.25 -2.28
CA LYS A 94 3.35 10.99 -1.53
C LYS A 94 3.12 12.38 -2.10
N ASP A 95 4.14 13.04 -2.66
CA ASP A 95 3.96 14.28 -3.42
C ASP A 95 3.01 14.07 -4.60
N ALA A 96 3.24 13.03 -5.42
CA ALA A 96 2.37 12.72 -6.55
C ALA A 96 0.94 12.37 -6.11
N LEU A 97 0.77 11.69 -4.97
CA LEU A 97 -0.54 11.46 -4.38
C LEU A 97 -1.23 12.78 -4.01
N MET A 98 -0.52 13.68 -3.33
CA MET A 98 -1.08 14.97 -2.94
C MET A 98 -1.35 15.88 -4.14
N ASP A 99 -0.54 15.82 -5.21
CA ASP A 99 -0.80 16.53 -6.47
C ASP A 99 -2.14 16.14 -7.09
N ALA A 100 -2.53 14.87 -6.98
CA ALA A 100 -3.81 14.39 -7.48
C ALA A 100 -4.98 14.69 -6.53
N LEU A 101 -4.77 14.53 -5.21
CA LEU A 101 -5.85 14.62 -4.23
C LEU A 101 -6.17 16.04 -3.76
N VAL A 102 -5.19 16.95 -3.70
CA VAL A 102 -5.43 18.32 -3.21
C VAL A 102 -6.41 19.09 -4.11
N PRO A 103 -6.26 19.11 -5.45
CA PRO A 103 -7.22 19.77 -6.33
C PRO A 103 -8.63 19.16 -6.23
N LEU A 104 -8.71 17.83 -6.11
CA LEU A 104 -9.97 17.12 -5.94
C LEU A 104 -10.65 17.50 -4.62
N ALA A 105 -9.89 17.49 -3.52
CA ALA A 105 -10.41 17.88 -2.21
C ALA A 105 -10.87 19.34 -2.20
N ALA A 106 -10.10 20.26 -2.80
CA ALA A 106 -10.48 21.66 -2.92
C ALA A 106 -11.79 21.86 -3.69
N ALA A 107 -11.98 21.14 -4.81
CA ALA A 107 -13.22 21.20 -5.60
C ALA A 107 -14.45 20.69 -4.83
N GLU A 108 -14.26 19.80 -3.86
CA GLU A 108 -15.31 19.23 -3.02
C GLU A 108 -15.50 19.97 -1.68
N GLY A 109 -14.72 21.03 -1.41
CA GLY A 109 -14.68 21.68 -0.11
C GLY A 109 -14.22 20.72 1.01
N ALA A 110 -13.39 19.75 0.65
CA ALA A 110 -12.95 18.64 1.48
C ALA A 110 -11.49 18.78 1.95
N THR A 111 -11.10 17.95 2.91
CA THR A 111 -9.71 17.79 3.36
C THR A 111 -9.20 16.40 2.99
N VAL A 112 -7.93 16.30 2.55
CA VAL A 112 -7.30 15.01 2.30
C VAL A 112 -6.99 14.31 3.62
N ALA A 113 -7.46 13.07 3.78
CA ALA A 113 -7.22 12.24 4.96
C ALA A 113 -6.46 10.97 4.59
N LEU A 114 -5.40 10.65 5.34
CA LEU A 114 -4.56 9.48 5.12
C LEU A 114 -4.65 8.52 6.31
N GLY A 115 -4.71 7.22 6.00
CA GLY A 115 -4.69 6.14 7.00
C GLY A 115 -3.27 5.89 7.55
N VAL A 116 -2.72 6.87 8.27
CA VAL A 116 -1.47 6.76 9.02
C VAL A 116 -1.82 6.53 10.48
N ASN A 117 -1.20 5.56 11.15
CA ASN A 117 -1.39 5.25 12.57
C ASN A 117 -0.17 5.66 13.41
N LEU A 118 -0.23 5.51 14.74
CA LEU A 118 0.85 5.93 15.64
C LEU A 118 2.17 5.17 15.41
N ASP A 119 2.11 3.90 15.01
CA ASP A 119 3.29 3.07 14.76
C ASP A 119 4.04 3.49 13.49
N ASP A 120 3.38 4.22 12.58
CA ASP A 120 4.00 4.80 11.38
C ASP A 120 4.84 6.06 11.69
N LEU A 121 4.78 6.58 12.92
CA LEU A 121 5.41 7.84 13.33
C LEU A 121 6.89 7.72 13.77
N GLY A 122 7.57 6.61 13.44
CA GLY A 122 8.98 6.36 13.77
C GLY A 122 10.00 7.26 13.03
N ASP A 123 11.29 6.92 13.16
CA ASP A 123 12.43 7.82 12.88
C ASP A 123 12.61 8.23 11.41
N HIS A 124 12.27 7.38 10.41
CA HIS A 124 12.38 7.73 8.98
C HIS A 124 11.04 7.59 8.25
N ARG A 125 10.37 8.71 8.00
CA ARG A 125 9.00 8.77 7.45
C ARG A 125 8.79 9.87 6.41
N PRO A 126 9.64 9.95 5.37
CA PRO A 126 9.62 11.04 4.39
C PRO A 126 8.25 11.20 3.70
N GLY A 127 7.50 10.11 3.55
CA GLY A 127 6.15 10.15 3.00
C GLY A 127 5.10 10.83 3.90
N VAL A 128 5.18 10.64 5.23
CA VAL A 128 4.26 11.28 6.17
C VAL A 128 4.52 12.79 6.17
N ASP A 129 5.78 13.19 6.29
CA ASP A 129 6.19 14.60 6.32
C ASP A 129 5.80 15.34 5.02
N ALA A 130 6.04 14.72 3.85
CA ALA A 130 5.65 15.26 2.56
C ALA A 130 4.14 15.53 2.47
N SER A 131 3.32 14.58 2.94
CA SER A 131 1.86 14.75 2.94
C SER A 131 1.38 15.77 3.98
N ALA A 132 1.98 15.80 5.16
CA ALA A 132 1.65 16.75 6.23
C ALA A 132 1.91 18.19 5.79
N GLY A 133 3.07 18.45 5.16
CA GLY A 133 3.43 19.76 4.60
C GLY A 133 2.48 20.27 3.52
N ARG A 134 1.61 19.40 2.99
CA ARG A 134 0.61 19.71 1.96
C ARG A 134 -0.83 19.67 2.49
N GLY A 135 -1.01 19.67 3.80
CA GLY A 135 -2.32 19.77 4.45
C GLY A 135 -3.09 18.46 4.58
N ALA A 136 -2.44 17.30 4.42
CA ALA A 136 -3.06 16.03 4.77
C ALA A 136 -3.36 15.94 6.27
N ARG A 137 -4.51 15.37 6.63
CA ARG A 137 -4.88 15.01 8.00
C ARG A 137 -4.62 13.53 8.25
N PHE A 138 -4.40 13.18 9.51
CA PHE A 138 -4.12 11.81 9.94
C PHE A 138 -5.09 11.40 11.07
N PRO A 139 -6.39 11.18 10.78
CA PRO A 139 -7.40 11.02 11.84
C PRO A 139 -7.14 9.84 12.78
N LEU A 140 -6.49 8.77 12.31
CA LEU A 140 -6.12 7.63 13.15
C LEU A 140 -5.05 8.03 14.18
N VAL A 141 -4.02 8.78 13.79
CA VAL A 141 -3.03 9.37 14.71
C VAL A 141 -3.69 10.33 15.69
N GLU A 142 -4.53 11.24 15.19
CA GLU A 142 -5.24 12.23 16.02
C GLU A 142 -6.15 11.56 17.07
N ALA A 143 -6.71 10.39 16.73
CA ALA A 143 -7.54 9.57 17.62
C ALA A 143 -6.74 8.58 18.49
N GLY A 144 -5.41 8.58 18.41
CA GLY A 144 -4.52 7.73 19.21
C GLY A 144 -4.50 6.25 18.81
N PHE A 145 -4.76 5.93 17.55
CA PHE A 145 -4.76 4.54 17.08
C PHE A 145 -3.34 4.04 16.82
N THR A 146 -2.98 2.96 17.51
CA THR A 146 -1.88 2.08 17.11
C THR A 146 -2.34 1.10 16.03
N LYS A 147 -1.42 0.40 15.38
CA LYS A 147 -1.69 -0.65 14.40
C LYS A 147 -2.54 -1.78 15.00
N GLU A 148 -2.29 -2.14 16.25
CA GLU A 148 -3.11 -3.12 16.97
C GLU A 148 -4.53 -2.60 17.18
N ALA A 149 -4.68 -1.34 17.58
CA ALA A 149 -5.99 -0.70 17.75
C ALA A 149 -6.77 -0.63 16.42
N VAL A 150 -6.08 -0.38 15.30
CA VAL A 150 -6.68 -0.41 13.95
C VAL A 150 -7.24 -1.80 13.64
N ARG A 151 -6.46 -2.87 13.82
CA ARG A 151 -6.92 -4.24 13.56
C ARG A 151 -8.07 -4.65 14.48
N ALA A 152 -7.98 -4.32 15.76
CA ALA A 152 -9.04 -4.59 16.74
C ALA A 152 -10.35 -3.86 16.37
N ALA A 153 -10.26 -2.59 15.96
CA ALA A 153 -11.39 -1.82 15.49
C ALA A 153 -12.00 -2.38 14.20
N ALA A 154 -11.18 -2.71 13.20
CA ALA A 154 -11.64 -3.32 11.97
C ALA A 154 -12.36 -4.65 12.23
N ARG A 155 -11.81 -5.48 13.13
CA ARG A 155 -12.44 -6.74 13.55
C ARG A 155 -13.77 -6.53 14.26
N LEU A 156 -13.86 -5.55 15.16
CA LEU A 156 -15.10 -5.21 15.87
C LEU A 156 -16.21 -4.77 14.91
N LEU A 157 -15.84 -4.06 13.84
CA LEU A 157 -16.75 -3.60 12.79
C LEU A 157 -17.06 -4.68 11.73
N GLY A 158 -16.49 -5.89 11.87
CA GLY A 158 -16.69 -6.99 10.93
C GLY A 158 -16.02 -6.79 9.57
N LEU A 159 -15.02 -5.90 9.47
CA LEU A 159 -14.30 -5.65 8.22
C LEU A 159 -13.37 -6.83 7.91
N GLU A 160 -13.54 -7.47 6.76
CA GLU A 160 -12.76 -8.64 6.35
C GLU A 160 -11.24 -8.36 6.24
N VAL A 161 -10.85 -7.09 6.06
CA VAL A 161 -9.46 -6.65 5.99
C VAL A 161 -8.74 -6.62 7.34
N TRP A 162 -9.40 -6.94 8.45
CA TRP A 162 -8.82 -6.81 9.81
C TRP A 162 -7.51 -7.59 9.99
N ASP A 163 -7.37 -8.75 9.31
CA ASP A 163 -6.17 -9.58 9.35
C ASP A 163 -5.35 -9.52 8.06
N LYS A 164 -5.70 -8.63 7.12
CA LYS A 164 -4.98 -8.54 5.83
C LYS A 164 -3.49 -8.23 6.09
N PRO A 165 -2.56 -8.99 5.48
CA PRO A 165 -1.14 -8.65 5.53
C PRO A 165 -0.86 -7.29 4.89
N ALA A 166 0.21 -6.63 5.33
CA ALA A 166 0.61 -5.38 4.71
C ALA A 166 1.07 -5.63 3.26
N ALA A 167 0.51 -4.86 2.33
CA ALA A 167 0.87 -4.89 0.91
C ALA A 167 1.53 -3.56 0.50
N PRO A 168 2.86 -3.39 0.72
CA PRO A 168 3.58 -2.22 0.23
C PRO A 168 3.55 -2.16 -1.30
N CYS A 169 3.77 -0.97 -1.87
CA CYS A 169 3.83 -0.78 -3.32
C CYS A 169 4.88 -1.69 -4.00
N LEU A 170 4.70 -1.96 -5.29
CA LEU A 170 5.60 -2.83 -6.06
C LEU A 170 7.05 -2.31 -6.09
N ALA A 171 7.26 -0.99 -6.02
CA ALA A 171 8.61 -0.41 -5.97
C ALA A 171 9.42 -0.86 -4.74
N SER A 172 8.75 -1.30 -3.66
CA SER A 172 9.42 -1.90 -2.50
C SER A 172 10.10 -3.23 -2.79
N ARG A 173 9.88 -3.85 -3.94
CA ARG A 173 10.55 -5.10 -4.36
C ARG A 173 11.94 -4.85 -4.97
N LEU A 174 12.25 -3.60 -5.28
CA LEU A 174 13.52 -3.20 -5.87
C LEU A 174 14.47 -2.74 -4.76
N PRO A 175 15.70 -3.25 -4.69
CA PRO A 175 16.75 -2.70 -3.83
C PRO A 175 16.92 -1.19 -4.03
N TYR A 176 17.26 -0.47 -2.97
CA TYR A 176 17.56 0.96 -3.08
C TYR A 176 18.67 1.21 -4.11
N GLY A 177 18.50 2.25 -4.92
CA GLY A 177 19.38 2.59 -6.04
C GLY A 177 19.08 1.84 -7.34
N THR A 178 18.29 0.76 -7.33
CA THR A 178 17.80 0.12 -8.57
C THR A 178 16.72 0.99 -9.21
N PRO A 179 16.89 1.49 -10.45
CA PRO A 179 15.93 2.40 -11.05
C PRO A 179 14.50 1.84 -11.14
N VAL A 180 13.51 2.61 -10.67
CA VAL A 180 12.10 2.24 -10.82
C VAL A 180 11.67 2.50 -12.26
N SER A 181 11.05 1.50 -12.90
CA SER A 181 10.45 1.64 -14.23
C SER A 181 9.16 0.83 -14.34
N ALA A 182 8.21 1.32 -15.13
CA ALA A 182 6.94 0.62 -15.34
C ALA A 182 7.12 -0.81 -15.91
N PRO A 183 8.05 -1.09 -16.85
CA PRO A 183 8.33 -2.47 -17.26
C PRO A 183 8.78 -3.39 -16.12
N VAL A 184 9.68 -2.92 -15.25
CA VAL A 184 10.16 -3.71 -14.10
C VAL A 184 9.01 -3.99 -13.12
N LEU A 185 8.24 -2.96 -12.77
CA LEU A 185 7.10 -3.11 -11.86
C LEU A 185 6.03 -4.06 -12.42
N ARG A 186 5.74 -4.00 -13.72
CA ARG A 186 4.84 -4.97 -14.38
C ARG A 186 5.38 -6.39 -14.32
N THR A 187 6.68 -6.59 -14.50
CA THR A 187 7.31 -7.92 -14.38
C THR A 187 7.20 -8.47 -12.95
N VAL A 188 7.48 -7.64 -11.94
CA VAL A 188 7.29 -7.99 -10.52
C VAL A 188 5.82 -8.34 -10.24
N GLY A 189 4.89 -7.46 -10.59
CA GLY A 189 3.45 -7.65 -10.34
C GLY A 189 2.90 -8.90 -11.03
N ARG A 190 3.30 -9.18 -12.27
CA ARG A 190 2.92 -10.43 -12.96
C ARG A 190 3.46 -11.67 -12.26
N ALA A 191 4.69 -11.63 -11.75
CA ALA A 191 5.28 -12.73 -11.02
C ALA A 191 4.53 -12.98 -9.70
N GLU A 192 4.25 -11.93 -8.91
CA GLU A 192 3.48 -12.04 -7.67
C GLU A 192 2.06 -12.57 -7.93
N ALA A 193 1.34 -12.02 -8.92
CA ALA A 193 0.01 -12.49 -9.29
C ALA A 193 -0.01 -13.94 -9.81
N ALA A 194 1.07 -14.41 -10.45
CA ALA A 194 1.18 -15.79 -10.88
C ALA A 194 1.43 -16.75 -9.71
N LEU A 195 2.23 -16.34 -8.73
CA LEU A 195 2.48 -17.12 -7.51
C LEU A 195 1.28 -17.14 -6.58
N ALA A 196 0.51 -16.05 -6.49
CA ALA A 196 -0.76 -15.99 -5.77
C ALA A 196 -1.75 -17.05 -6.27
N ARG A 197 -1.85 -17.24 -7.60
CA ARG A 197 -2.68 -18.30 -8.21
C ARG A 197 -2.22 -19.73 -7.88
N LEU A 198 -1.01 -19.90 -7.34
CA LEU A 198 -0.50 -21.18 -6.84
C LEU A 198 -0.73 -21.36 -5.33
N GLY A 199 -1.42 -20.43 -4.66
CA GLY A 199 -1.73 -20.49 -3.23
C GLY A 199 -0.70 -19.83 -2.31
N PHE A 200 0.19 -18.99 -2.87
CA PHE A 200 1.10 -18.16 -2.09
C PHE A 200 0.51 -16.75 -2.00
N GLU A 201 -0.32 -16.44 -1.00
CA GLU A 201 -0.97 -15.13 -0.91
C GLU A 201 -0.06 -14.08 -0.26
N GLU A 202 0.65 -14.47 0.80
CA GLU A 202 1.67 -13.64 1.43
C GLU A 202 3.03 -13.95 0.81
N LEU A 203 3.45 -13.13 -0.16
CA LEU A 203 4.72 -13.33 -0.87
C LEU A 203 5.34 -12.01 -1.33
N ARG A 204 6.64 -12.02 -1.61
CA ARG A 204 7.30 -10.94 -2.36
C ARG A 204 8.26 -11.51 -3.41
N VAL A 205 8.26 -10.89 -4.60
CA VAL A 205 9.25 -11.18 -5.65
C VAL A 205 10.24 -10.02 -5.70
N ARG A 206 11.42 -10.19 -5.07
CA ARG A 206 12.48 -9.19 -5.12
C ARG A 206 13.17 -9.22 -6.48
N HIS A 207 13.37 -8.04 -7.04
CA HIS A 207 13.93 -7.85 -8.36
C HIS A 207 15.45 -7.62 -8.27
N TYR A 208 16.21 -8.46 -8.98
CA TYR A 208 17.65 -8.31 -9.18
C TYR A 208 17.96 -8.57 -10.66
N ASP A 209 17.74 -7.56 -11.51
CA ASP A 209 17.89 -7.66 -12.96
C ASP A 209 17.07 -8.84 -13.55
N ASP A 210 17.73 -9.91 -13.98
CA ASP A 210 17.08 -11.10 -14.54
C ASP A 210 16.76 -12.19 -13.49
N LEU A 211 17.05 -11.93 -12.23
CA LEU A 211 16.79 -12.80 -11.09
C LEU A 211 15.58 -12.32 -10.27
N ALA A 212 14.67 -13.25 -10.00
CA ALA A 212 13.60 -13.12 -9.03
C ALA A 212 13.97 -13.89 -7.76
N ARG A 213 14.11 -13.17 -6.63
CA ARG A 213 14.26 -13.78 -5.31
C ARG A 213 12.91 -13.78 -4.60
N LEU A 214 12.39 -14.98 -4.33
CA LEU A 214 11.12 -15.19 -3.67
C LEU A 214 11.27 -15.10 -2.16
N GLU A 215 10.39 -14.35 -1.51
CA GLU A 215 10.21 -14.31 -0.07
C GLU A 215 8.80 -14.77 0.26
N VAL A 216 8.67 -15.81 1.09
CA VAL A 216 7.40 -16.32 1.63
C VAL A 216 7.55 -16.50 3.14
N PRO A 217 6.45 -16.58 3.92
CA PRO A 217 6.52 -16.97 5.32
C PRO A 217 7.42 -18.21 5.53
N PRO A 218 8.28 -18.25 6.56
CA PRO A 218 9.25 -19.34 6.75
C PRO A 218 8.64 -20.74 6.78
N ASP A 219 7.44 -20.88 7.31
CA ASP A 219 6.65 -22.12 7.34
C ASP A 219 6.17 -22.57 5.94
N ARG A 220 6.14 -21.68 4.95
CA ARG A 220 5.76 -21.94 3.55
C ARG A 220 6.95 -22.24 2.64
N LEU A 221 8.20 -22.19 3.13
CA LEU A 221 9.40 -22.48 2.32
C LEU A 221 9.35 -23.88 1.70
N GLY A 222 8.90 -24.88 2.47
CA GLY A 222 8.75 -26.25 2.01
C GLY A 222 7.77 -26.40 0.84
N ASP A 223 6.67 -25.65 0.87
CA ASP A 223 5.64 -25.67 -0.18
C ASP A 223 6.17 -25.13 -1.51
N VAL A 224 7.00 -24.08 -1.46
CA VAL A 224 7.65 -23.53 -2.66
C VAL A 224 8.55 -24.58 -3.32
N VAL A 225 9.34 -25.31 -2.51
CA VAL A 225 10.25 -26.37 -3.00
C VAL A 225 9.46 -27.56 -3.56
N ALA A 226 8.37 -27.94 -2.90
CA ALA A 226 7.46 -28.99 -3.38
C ALA A 226 6.84 -28.60 -4.74
N ALA A 227 6.42 -27.34 -4.89
CA ALA A 227 5.81 -26.79 -6.11
C ALA A 227 6.83 -26.22 -7.12
N ARG A 228 8.14 -26.48 -6.97
CA ARG A 228 9.23 -25.81 -7.70
C ARG A 228 9.03 -25.72 -9.21
N ALA A 229 8.50 -26.76 -9.85
CA ALA A 229 8.30 -26.78 -11.30
C ALA A 229 7.23 -25.77 -11.74
N ALA A 230 6.14 -25.65 -10.99
CA ALA A 230 5.10 -24.67 -11.26
C ALA A 230 5.57 -23.24 -10.96
N VAL A 231 6.27 -23.06 -9.84
CA VAL A 231 6.89 -21.78 -9.43
C VAL A 231 7.85 -21.27 -10.50
N VAL A 232 8.80 -22.10 -10.95
CA VAL A 232 9.78 -21.71 -11.98
C VAL A 232 9.09 -21.33 -13.28
N ARG A 233 8.08 -22.09 -13.73
CA ARG A 233 7.31 -21.75 -14.95
C ARG A 233 6.60 -20.42 -14.80
N ALA A 234 5.92 -20.19 -13.68
CA ALA A 234 5.18 -18.95 -13.41
C ALA A 234 6.08 -17.72 -13.44
N VAL A 235 7.23 -17.79 -12.76
CA VAL A 235 8.17 -16.67 -12.65
C VAL A 235 8.92 -16.41 -13.96
N ARG A 236 9.31 -17.48 -14.69
CA ARG A 236 9.90 -17.33 -16.04
C ARG A 236 8.93 -16.73 -17.05
N ALA A 237 7.66 -17.14 -17.02
CA ALA A 237 6.62 -16.56 -17.87
C ALA A 237 6.37 -15.07 -17.57
N ALA A 238 6.66 -14.61 -16.35
CA ALA A 238 6.60 -13.20 -16.00
C ALA A 238 7.78 -12.36 -16.51
N GLY A 239 8.89 -12.99 -16.93
CA GLY A 239 10.03 -12.32 -17.57
C GLY A 239 11.39 -12.51 -16.88
N TYR A 240 11.51 -13.38 -15.88
CA TYR A 240 12.78 -13.63 -15.19
C TYR A 240 13.53 -14.84 -15.77
N SER A 241 14.86 -14.78 -15.77
CA SER A 241 15.76 -15.88 -16.15
C SER A 241 16.02 -16.84 -14.99
N TYR A 242 16.18 -16.29 -13.78
CA TYR A 242 16.53 -17.05 -12.59
C TYR A 242 15.48 -16.88 -11.50
N VAL A 243 15.25 -17.95 -10.75
CA VAL A 243 14.31 -17.98 -9.62
C VAL A 243 15.04 -18.55 -8.43
N THR A 244 15.12 -17.77 -7.36
CA THR A 244 15.74 -18.18 -6.09
C THR A 244 14.74 -18.03 -4.95
N LEU A 245 14.99 -18.72 -3.85
CA LEU A 245 14.20 -18.64 -2.63
C LEU A 245 15.08 -18.06 -1.54
N ASP A 246 14.61 -17.01 -0.89
CA ASP A 246 15.26 -16.45 0.29
C ASP A 246 15.07 -17.40 1.47
N LEU A 247 16.17 -17.94 2.01
CA LEU A 247 16.14 -18.93 3.10
C LEU A 247 15.71 -18.31 4.43
N GLU A 248 15.83 -16.99 4.57
CA GLU A 248 15.35 -16.28 5.75
C GLU A 248 13.84 -15.98 5.66
N GLY A 249 13.24 -16.20 4.49
CA GLY A 249 11.83 -15.99 4.23
C GLY A 249 11.41 -14.51 4.21
N LEU A 250 10.11 -14.30 4.34
CA LEU A 250 9.50 -12.98 4.31
C LEU A 250 9.69 -12.24 5.63
N ARG A 251 10.23 -11.02 5.55
CA ARG A 251 10.44 -10.13 6.70
C ARG A 251 10.06 -8.69 6.39
N SER A 252 9.51 -8.01 7.39
CA SER A 252 9.29 -6.56 7.31
C SER A 252 10.62 -5.84 7.20
N GLY A 253 10.70 -4.80 6.37
CA GLY A 253 11.91 -3.98 6.24
C GLY A 253 13.15 -4.67 5.66
N ASN A 254 13.04 -5.81 4.96
CA ASN A 254 14.21 -6.56 4.46
C ASN A 254 15.23 -5.71 3.67
N LEU A 255 14.75 -4.73 2.90
CA LEU A 255 15.63 -3.84 2.10
C LEU A 255 16.09 -2.59 2.87
N ASN A 256 15.50 -2.30 4.04
CA ASN A 256 15.85 -1.13 4.84
C ASN A 256 17.22 -1.29 5.52
N ALA A 257 17.72 -2.51 5.69
CA ALA A 257 19.07 -2.75 6.19
C ALA A 257 20.16 -2.04 5.34
N ALA A 258 19.90 -1.83 4.04
CA ALA A 258 20.80 -1.11 3.15
C ALA A 258 20.83 0.42 3.38
N LEU A 259 19.87 0.98 4.12
CA LEU A 259 19.83 2.42 4.43
C LEU A 259 20.76 2.80 5.60
N GLY A 260 21.39 1.81 6.25
CA GLY A 260 22.12 2.00 7.49
C GLY A 260 21.19 2.22 8.69
N SER A 261 21.56 1.67 9.85
CA SER A 261 21.11 2.24 11.11
C SER A 261 21.74 3.63 11.20
N ALA A 262 20.93 4.68 11.09
CA ALA A 262 21.37 6.03 11.44
C ALA A 262 21.82 6.07 12.90
#